data_AF-A0A2E9CHB2-F1
#
_entry.id   AF-A0A2E9CHB2-F1
#
_cell.length_a   1.000
_cell.length_b   1.000
_cell.length_c   1.000
_cell.angle_alpha   90.00
_cell.angle_beta   90.00
_cell.angle_gamma   90.00
#
_symmetry.space_group_name_H-M   'P 1'
#
loop_
_entity.id
_entity.type
_entity.pdbx_description
1 polymer ?
#
loop_
_entity_poly.entity_id
_entity_poly.type
_entity_poly.pdbx_seq_one_letter_code
_entity_poly.pdbx_strand_id
1 'polypeptide(L)'
;MCNRYRLTAKQAEVAATFGIRTPYEVEETFPIGDIFPTGKKTPFYGAVVVQDGDDRRLERMEWGVPTQVPSKRDPTVKLTKYVTNVRNLSSSFWRSMLTTPARRCLVPVTSFSEYGLAPGEDGKKPLHWFDVPSRPVFAFAGIWRPTERGNAYSFLTTEPNFLVSPIHPKAMPVILHDDDYARWLTGPWNELEPLVSPYPAQLMRLE
;
A
#
# COMPACT_ATOMS: atom_id res chain seq x y z
N MET A 1 -3.07 9.93 -5.92
CA MET A 1 -2.53 8.56 -5.94
C MET A 1 -1.81 8.55 -4.64
N CYS A 2 -2.19 7.64 -3.77
CA CYS A 2 -1.78 7.68 -2.39
C CYS A 2 -0.25 7.56 -2.30
N ASN A 3 0.39 8.61 -1.80
CA ASN A 3 1.84 8.69 -1.64
C ASN A 3 2.20 9.17 -0.23
N ARG A 4 1.29 9.01 0.73
CA ARG A 4 1.50 9.31 2.14
C ARG A 4 0.45 8.60 2.98
N TYR A 5 0.90 7.73 3.88
CA TYR A 5 0.05 7.00 4.81
C TYR A 5 0.71 6.90 6.18
N ARG A 6 -0.02 6.42 7.18
CA ARG A 6 0.45 6.24 8.56
C ARG A 6 0.29 4.80 9.01
N LEU A 7 1.18 4.38 9.90
CA LEU A 7 1.05 3.19 10.72
C LEU A 7 1.46 3.56 12.14
N THR A 8 0.51 4.09 12.91
CA THR A 8 0.74 4.59 14.28
C THR A 8 0.50 3.55 15.37
N ALA A 9 -0.02 2.38 15.00
CA ALA A 9 -0.27 1.27 15.92
C ALA A 9 1.04 0.61 16.40
N LYS A 10 1.00 0.01 17.58
CA LYS A 10 2.14 -0.76 18.11
C LYS A 10 2.30 -2.07 17.33
N GLN A 11 3.51 -2.61 17.29
CA GLN A 11 3.78 -3.90 16.66
C GLN A 11 2.89 -5.04 17.17
N ALA A 12 2.61 -5.09 18.48
CA ALA A 12 1.70 -6.08 19.06
C ALA A 12 0.27 -5.97 18.52
N GLU A 13 -0.23 -4.76 18.30
CA GLU A 13 -1.57 -4.50 17.75
C GLU A 13 -1.64 -4.89 16.27
N VAL A 14 -0.60 -4.55 15.49
CA VAL A 14 -0.47 -5.00 14.10
C VAL A 14 -0.43 -6.53 14.05
N ALA A 15 0.38 -7.16 14.89
CA ALA A 15 0.51 -8.60 14.89
C ALA A 15 -0.77 -9.32 15.31
N ALA A 16 -1.50 -8.81 16.30
CA ALA A 16 -2.82 -9.32 16.68
C ALA A 16 -3.82 -9.17 15.52
N THR A 17 -3.87 -8.00 14.88
CA THR A 17 -4.76 -7.72 13.74
C THR A 17 -4.54 -8.68 12.57
N PHE A 18 -3.28 -9.02 12.29
CA PHE A 18 -2.93 -9.87 11.15
C PHE A 18 -2.62 -11.32 11.51
N GLY A 19 -2.83 -11.75 12.77
CA GLY A 19 -2.61 -13.14 13.19
C GLY A 19 -1.15 -13.60 13.03
N ILE A 20 -0.19 -12.72 13.29
CA ILE A 20 1.25 -13.06 13.28
C ILE A 20 1.59 -13.81 14.58
N ARG A 21 2.20 -15.00 14.46
CA ARG A 21 2.65 -15.80 15.61
C ARG A 21 3.89 -15.19 16.27
N THR A 22 3.94 -15.29 17.59
CA THR A 22 5.02 -14.79 18.47
C THR A 22 6.18 -15.80 18.59
N PRO A 23 7.41 -15.39 18.95
CA PRO A 23 7.75 -14.20 19.75
C PRO A 23 7.71 -12.89 18.96
N TYR A 24 7.07 -11.87 19.53
CA TYR A 24 7.30 -10.50 19.09
C TYR A 24 8.79 -10.19 19.33
N GLU A 25 9.47 -9.57 18.37
CA GLU A 25 10.70 -8.84 18.71
C GLU A 25 10.37 -7.75 19.75
N VAL A 26 11.38 -7.15 20.39
CA VAL A 26 11.23 -6.05 21.35
C VAL A 26 10.16 -5.07 20.85
N GLU A 27 9.25 -4.59 21.71
CA GLU A 27 8.18 -3.65 21.30
C GLU A 27 8.75 -2.49 20.47
N GLU A 28 8.65 -2.58 19.14
CA GLU A 28 9.04 -1.50 18.25
C GLU A 28 7.81 -0.64 17.96
N THR A 29 7.99 0.67 18.13
CA THR A 29 7.07 1.63 17.55
C THR A 29 7.47 1.83 16.09
N PHE A 30 6.61 1.47 15.14
CA PHE A 30 6.81 1.83 13.73
C PHE A 30 7.02 3.35 13.61
N PRO A 31 7.77 3.83 12.60
CA PRO A 31 8.23 5.22 12.55
C PRO A 31 7.13 6.20 12.93
N ILE A 32 7.41 7.00 13.97
CA ILE A 32 6.53 8.04 14.47
C ILE A 32 6.45 9.11 13.37
N GLY A 33 5.42 9.03 12.54
CA GLY A 33 5.18 9.98 11.47
C GLY A 33 4.62 9.33 10.21
N ASP A 34 4.63 10.11 9.15
CA ASP A 34 4.05 9.69 7.89
C ASP A 34 5.05 8.86 7.09
N ILE A 35 4.56 7.80 6.48
CA ILE A 35 5.33 6.96 5.59
C ILE A 35 5.21 7.55 4.18
N PHE A 36 6.37 7.78 3.56
CA PHE A 36 6.51 8.38 2.24
C PHE A 36 7.10 7.37 1.25
N PRO A 37 6.83 7.54 -0.06
CA PRO A 37 7.42 6.68 -1.08
C PRO A 37 8.94 6.89 -1.17
N THR A 38 9.64 5.87 -1.66
CA THR A 38 11.06 5.99 -1.99
C THR A 38 11.32 7.17 -2.91
N GLY A 39 12.32 7.98 -2.54
CA GLY A 39 12.86 9.05 -3.36
C GLY A 39 13.97 8.56 -4.27
N LYS A 40 14.41 9.41 -5.22
CA LYS A 40 15.52 9.08 -6.13
C LYS A 40 16.85 8.81 -5.41
N LYS A 41 17.08 9.46 -4.27
CA LYS A 41 18.34 9.39 -3.51
C LYS A 41 18.20 8.65 -2.17
N THR A 42 17.00 8.61 -1.61
CA THR A 42 16.75 8.10 -0.26
C THR A 42 15.66 7.05 -0.32
N PRO A 43 15.95 5.78 0.07
CA PRO A 43 14.90 4.79 0.25
C PRO A 43 14.01 5.18 1.43
N PHE A 44 12.72 4.96 1.27
CA PHE A 44 11.77 4.98 2.37
C PHE A 44 11.14 3.61 2.48
N TYR A 45 10.90 3.17 3.72
CA TYR A 45 10.46 1.81 4.01
C TYR A 45 9.12 1.84 4.73
N GLY A 46 8.31 0.82 4.48
CA GLY A 46 7.08 0.51 5.20
C GLY A 46 7.12 -0.90 5.75
N ALA A 47 6.28 -1.15 6.75
CA ALA A 47 6.01 -2.50 7.21
C ALA A 47 4.99 -3.17 6.28
N VAL A 48 5.18 -4.46 6.02
CA VAL A 48 4.23 -5.30 5.29
C VAL A 48 4.10 -6.64 5.98
N VAL A 49 2.94 -7.27 5.85
CA VAL A 49 2.71 -8.65 6.32
C VAL A 49 2.75 -9.58 5.12
N VAL A 50 3.59 -10.59 5.21
CA VAL A 50 3.74 -11.64 4.18
C VAL A 50 3.33 -12.99 4.75
N GLN A 51 2.92 -13.89 3.86
CA GLN A 51 2.75 -15.30 4.19
C GLN A 51 4.14 -15.96 4.32
N ASP A 52 4.34 -16.76 5.37
CA ASP A 52 5.54 -17.55 5.62
C ASP A 52 5.15 -18.96 6.10
N GLY A 53 5.12 -19.92 5.17
CA GLY A 53 4.51 -21.22 5.42
C GLY A 53 3.03 -21.09 5.81
N ASP A 54 2.65 -21.70 6.94
CA ASP A 54 1.31 -21.57 7.53
C ASP A 54 1.15 -20.31 8.39
N ASP A 55 2.24 -19.58 8.60
CA ASP A 55 2.31 -18.39 9.43
C ASP A 55 2.34 -17.11 8.61
N ARG A 56 2.29 -16.00 9.32
CA ARG A 56 2.51 -14.67 8.78
C ARG A 56 3.64 -14.03 9.53
N ARG A 57 4.43 -13.24 8.83
CA ARG A 57 5.44 -12.39 9.47
C ARG A 57 5.41 -10.99 8.93
N LEU A 58 5.93 -10.11 9.74
CA LEU A 58 6.13 -8.71 9.42
C LEU A 58 7.49 -8.55 8.74
N GLU A 59 7.53 -7.79 7.66
CA GLU A 59 8.75 -7.41 6.96
C GLU A 59 8.81 -5.90 6.76
N ARG A 60 10.04 -5.36 6.79
CA ARG A 60 10.31 -3.98 6.40
C ARG A 60 10.82 -3.94 4.97
N MET A 61 10.03 -3.36 4.06
CA MET A 61 10.33 -3.33 2.62
C MET A 61 10.40 -1.89 2.10
N GLU A 62 11.17 -1.67 1.05
CA GLU A 62 11.25 -0.37 0.38
C GLU A 62 9.92 -0.06 -0.33
N TRP A 63 9.34 1.12 -0.11
CA TRP A 63 8.08 1.49 -0.75
C TRP A 63 8.30 2.07 -2.15
N GLY A 64 8.15 1.20 -3.13
CA GLY A 64 8.23 1.52 -4.55
C GLY A 64 9.01 0.47 -5.30
N VAL A 65 8.33 -0.37 -6.08
CA VAL A 65 9.00 -1.36 -6.93
C VAL A 65 9.72 -0.64 -8.08
N PRO A 66 11.04 -0.85 -8.27
CA PRO A 66 11.79 -0.21 -9.35
C PRO A 66 11.38 -0.79 -10.70
N THR A 67 11.12 0.11 -11.64
CA THR A 67 10.83 -0.19 -13.05
C THR A 67 11.72 0.66 -13.95
N GLN A 68 11.95 0.21 -15.19
CA GLN A 68 12.70 0.97 -16.18
C GLN A 68 11.74 1.64 -17.15
N VAL A 69 11.78 2.96 -17.24
CA VAL A 69 10.97 3.75 -18.19
C VAL A 69 11.86 4.55 -19.13
N PRO A 70 11.48 4.73 -20.41
CA PRO A 70 12.20 5.63 -21.31
C PRO A 70 12.25 7.07 -20.76
N SER A 71 13.38 7.75 -20.91
CA SER A 71 13.47 9.18 -20.64
C SER A 71 12.63 9.96 -21.64
N LYS A 72 11.95 11.02 -21.18
CA LYS A 72 11.19 11.92 -22.05
C LYS A 72 12.10 12.73 -22.99
N ARG A 73 13.36 12.96 -22.59
CA ARG A 73 14.35 13.70 -23.40
C ARG A 73 14.99 12.82 -24.45
N ASP A 74 15.21 11.55 -24.12
CA ASP A 74 15.82 10.56 -25.01
C ASP A 74 15.24 9.17 -24.69
N PRO A 75 14.35 8.62 -25.55
CA PRO A 75 13.73 7.32 -25.32
C PRO A 75 14.70 6.13 -25.26
N THR A 76 15.93 6.27 -25.76
CA THR A 76 16.97 5.24 -25.68
C THR A 76 17.55 5.11 -24.28
N VAL A 77 17.55 6.21 -23.52
CA VAL A 77 17.98 6.24 -22.11
C VAL A 77 16.86 5.71 -21.23
N LYS A 78 17.16 4.66 -20.44
CA LYS A 78 16.25 4.14 -19.41
C LYS A 78 16.49 4.83 -18.08
N LEU A 79 15.40 5.22 -17.42
CA LEU A 79 15.40 5.80 -16.09
C LEU A 79 14.69 4.86 -15.13
N THR A 80 15.26 4.70 -13.93
CA THR A 80 14.59 4.00 -12.84
C THR A 80 13.43 4.85 -12.31
N LYS A 81 12.24 4.25 -12.31
CA LYS A 81 11.03 4.78 -11.69
C LYS A 81 10.54 3.80 -10.62
N TYR A 82 10.47 4.27 -9.39
CA TYR A 82 9.88 3.54 -8.28
C TYR A 82 8.36 3.69 -8.34
N VAL A 83 7.65 2.58 -8.54
CA VAL A 83 6.19 2.56 -8.68
C VAL A 83 5.60 2.18 -7.33
N THR A 84 4.84 3.09 -6.73
CA THR A 84 4.26 2.93 -5.38
C THR A 84 2.83 2.40 -5.42
N ASN A 85 2.11 2.74 -6.49
CA ASN A 85 0.70 2.47 -6.72
C ASN A 85 0.53 1.70 -8.04
N VAL A 86 -0.16 0.56 -8.00
CA VAL A 86 -0.37 -0.31 -9.16
C VAL A 86 -1.83 -0.23 -9.60
N ARG A 87 -2.07 0.28 -10.80
CA ARG A 87 -3.41 0.41 -11.40
C ARG A 87 -3.62 -0.48 -12.63
N ASN A 88 -2.57 -0.65 -13.44
CA ASN A 88 -2.65 -1.47 -14.64
C ASN A 88 -2.35 -2.94 -14.32
N LEU A 89 -3.37 -3.69 -13.91
CA LEU A 89 -3.23 -5.09 -13.50
C LEU A 89 -2.98 -6.06 -14.66
N SER A 90 -3.26 -5.65 -15.90
CA SER A 90 -2.99 -6.46 -17.10
C SER A 90 -1.54 -6.38 -17.56
N SER A 91 -0.73 -5.46 -17.01
CA SER A 91 0.71 -5.41 -17.27
C SER A 91 1.38 -6.72 -16.87
N SER A 92 2.11 -7.34 -17.80
CA SER A 92 2.86 -8.58 -17.55
C SER A 92 3.82 -8.47 -16.37
N PHE A 93 4.42 -7.29 -16.17
CA PHE A 93 5.29 -7.00 -15.04
C PHE A 93 4.58 -7.21 -13.70
N TRP A 94 3.38 -6.62 -13.54
CA TRP A 94 2.59 -6.72 -12.31
C TRP A 94 1.89 -8.08 -12.19
N ARG A 95 1.38 -8.61 -13.30
CA ARG A 95 0.66 -9.88 -13.35
C ARG A 95 1.46 -11.02 -12.73
N SER A 96 2.77 -11.07 -12.95
CA SER A 96 3.64 -12.08 -12.35
C SER A 96 3.60 -12.10 -10.82
N MET A 97 3.53 -10.92 -10.17
CA MET A 97 3.41 -10.82 -8.71
C MET A 97 1.96 -11.08 -8.25
N LEU A 98 0.97 -10.60 -9.01
CA LEU A 98 -0.45 -10.81 -8.69
C LEU A 98 -0.84 -12.30 -8.70
N THR A 99 -0.33 -13.07 -9.66
CA THR A 99 -0.62 -14.50 -9.80
C THR A 99 0.29 -15.41 -8.96
N THR A 100 1.27 -14.84 -8.25
CA THR A 100 2.17 -15.59 -7.37
C THR A 100 1.87 -15.24 -5.92
N PRO A 101 1.16 -16.10 -5.16
CA PRO A 101 0.79 -15.82 -3.77
C PRO A 101 1.96 -15.35 -2.89
N ALA A 102 3.13 -15.98 -3.02
CA ALA A 102 4.36 -15.60 -2.32
C ALA A 102 4.91 -14.18 -2.65
N ARG A 103 4.32 -13.47 -3.62
CA ARG A 103 4.65 -12.09 -4.00
C ARG A 103 3.56 -11.09 -3.62
N ARG A 104 2.56 -11.51 -2.84
CA ARG A 104 1.54 -10.62 -2.27
C ARG A 104 1.85 -10.34 -0.80
N CYS A 105 1.42 -9.19 -0.35
CA CYS A 105 1.54 -8.77 1.04
C CYS A 105 0.31 -7.96 1.45
N LEU A 106 0.07 -7.84 2.76
CA LEU A 106 -0.82 -6.85 3.33
C LEU A 106 0.04 -5.65 3.72
N VAL A 107 -0.38 -4.43 3.41
CA VAL A 107 0.32 -3.22 3.87
C VAL A 107 -0.50 -2.65 5.03
N PRO A 108 -0.05 -2.79 6.30
CA PRO A 108 -0.75 -2.24 7.45
C PRO A 108 -0.81 -0.71 7.41
N VAL A 109 -1.98 -0.17 7.72
CA VAL A 109 -2.27 1.27 7.68
C VAL A 109 -3.21 1.62 8.84
N THR A 110 -3.00 2.78 9.46
CA THR A 110 -3.95 3.39 10.41
C THR A 110 -4.74 4.52 9.76
N SER A 111 -4.12 5.29 8.87
CA SER A 111 -4.80 6.26 8.01
C SER A 111 -3.97 6.56 6.75
N PHE A 112 -4.62 7.08 5.71
CA PHE A 112 -3.93 7.52 4.50
C PHE A 112 -4.38 8.91 4.09
N SER A 113 -3.58 9.58 3.25
CA SER A 113 -3.87 10.95 2.84
C SER A 113 -3.89 11.16 1.34
N GLU A 114 -4.71 12.10 0.91
CA GLU A 114 -4.71 12.64 -0.44
C GLU A 114 -4.74 14.17 -0.40
N TYR A 115 -4.10 14.78 -1.40
CA TYR A 115 -4.14 16.23 -1.58
C TYR A 115 -5.42 16.64 -2.29
N GLY A 116 -6.05 17.70 -1.80
CA GLY A 116 -7.21 18.32 -2.43
C GLY A 116 -6.93 18.86 -3.84
N LEU A 117 -8.00 19.16 -4.57
CA LEU A 117 -7.92 19.59 -5.96
C LEU A 117 -7.33 21.00 -6.13
N ALA A 118 -7.80 21.94 -5.32
CA ALA A 118 -7.42 23.35 -5.38
C ALA A 118 -6.47 23.74 -4.24
N PRO A 119 -5.52 24.65 -4.47
CA PRO A 119 -4.79 25.31 -3.39
C PRO A 119 -5.72 26.09 -2.46
N GLY A 120 -5.42 26.10 -1.17
CA GLY A 120 -6.03 27.01 -0.19
C GLY A 120 -5.43 28.41 -0.27
N GLU A 121 -5.80 29.26 0.70
CA GLU A 121 -5.34 30.66 0.78
C GLU A 121 -3.81 30.78 0.88
N ASP A 122 -3.14 29.78 1.45
CA ASP A 122 -1.68 29.72 1.58
C ASP A 122 -0.97 29.25 0.29
N GLY A 123 -1.72 29.01 -0.80
CA GLY A 123 -1.22 28.53 -2.08
C GLY A 123 -0.85 27.03 -2.08
N LYS A 124 -1.11 26.30 -1.00
CA LYS A 124 -0.83 24.85 -0.92
C LYS A 124 -2.12 24.06 -1.02
N LYS A 125 -2.05 22.87 -1.60
CA LYS A 125 -3.17 21.94 -1.60
C LYS A 125 -3.39 21.41 -0.18
N PRO A 126 -4.62 21.47 0.36
CA PRO A 126 -4.90 20.90 1.67
C PRO A 126 -4.66 19.39 1.64
N LEU A 127 -4.19 18.86 2.76
CA LEU A 127 -3.97 17.44 2.95
C LEU A 127 -5.12 16.86 3.77
N HIS A 128 -5.83 15.90 3.22
CA HIS A 128 -6.97 15.25 3.85
C HIS A 128 -6.61 13.84 4.29
N TRP A 129 -7.02 13.45 5.49
CA TRP A 129 -6.75 12.12 6.05
C TRP A 129 -8.02 11.28 6.07
N PHE A 130 -7.85 10.00 5.78
CA PHE A 130 -8.93 9.01 5.74
C PHE A 130 -8.55 7.81 6.59
N ASP A 131 -9.53 7.31 7.34
CA ASP A 131 -9.41 6.11 8.15
C ASP A 131 -10.65 5.21 8.04
N VAL A 132 -10.60 4.08 8.74
CA VAL A 132 -11.70 3.14 8.90
C VAL A 132 -12.00 3.04 10.41
N PRO A 133 -12.98 3.79 10.95
CA PRO A 133 -13.15 3.93 12.40
C PRO A 133 -13.34 2.61 13.16
N SER A 134 -13.98 1.62 12.53
CA SER A 134 -14.19 0.30 13.12
C SER A 134 -12.95 -0.59 13.06
N ARG A 135 -11.89 -0.17 12.36
CA ARG A 135 -10.64 -0.91 12.12
C ARG A 135 -9.44 0.03 12.31
N PRO A 136 -8.99 0.25 13.56
CA PRO A 136 -7.86 1.12 13.86
C PRO A 136 -6.57 0.74 13.09
N VAL A 137 -6.40 -0.53 12.78
CA VAL A 137 -5.41 -1.05 11.83
C VAL A 137 -6.15 -1.81 10.73
N PHE A 138 -5.96 -1.39 9.48
CA PHE A 138 -6.46 -2.07 8.28
C PHE A 138 -5.32 -2.30 7.29
N ALA A 139 -5.61 -2.93 6.14
CA ALA A 139 -4.59 -3.23 5.14
C ALA A 139 -4.95 -2.76 3.74
N PHE A 140 -3.95 -2.26 3.02
CA PHE A 140 -4.00 -2.20 1.57
C PHE A 140 -3.58 -3.54 0.95
N ALA A 141 -4.14 -3.84 -0.22
CA ALA A 141 -3.73 -4.95 -1.07
C ALA A 141 -2.34 -4.69 -1.68
N GLY A 142 -1.32 -5.31 -1.10
CA GLY A 142 0.09 -5.15 -1.47
C GLY A 142 0.63 -6.26 -2.37
N ILE A 143 1.63 -5.90 -3.16
CA ILE A 143 2.51 -6.83 -3.87
C ILE A 143 3.97 -6.45 -3.63
N TRP A 144 4.87 -7.41 -3.74
CA TRP A 144 6.27 -7.18 -3.50
C TRP A 144 7.16 -8.06 -4.37
N ARG A 145 8.42 -7.66 -4.49
CA ARG A 145 9.47 -8.47 -5.10
C ARG A 145 10.85 -8.16 -4.53
N PRO A 146 11.80 -9.11 -4.62
CA PRO A 146 13.21 -8.84 -4.38
C PRO A 146 13.76 -7.88 -5.43
N THR A 147 14.68 -7.03 -5.01
CA THR A 147 15.45 -6.09 -5.84
C THR A 147 16.90 -6.06 -5.39
N GLU A 148 17.78 -5.39 -6.15
CA GLU A 148 19.19 -5.19 -5.77
C GLU A 148 19.36 -4.40 -4.46
N ARG A 149 18.35 -3.62 -4.05
CA ARG A 149 18.37 -2.78 -2.83
C ARG A 149 17.63 -3.42 -1.65
N GLY A 150 17.23 -4.68 -1.79
CA GLY A 150 16.37 -5.41 -0.87
C GLY A 150 14.95 -5.59 -1.40
N ASN A 151 14.07 -6.14 -0.57
CA ASN A 151 12.67 -6.33 -0.93
C ASN A 151 11.97 -4.98 -1.09
N ALA A 152 11.20 -4.82 -2.16
CA ALA A 152 10.42 -3.63 -2.45
C ALA A 152 8.95 -4.00 -2.67
N TYR A 153 8.05 -3.14 -2.21
CA TYR A 153 6.61 -3.34 -2.32
C TYR A 153 5.92 -2.16 -2.99
N SER A 154 4.74 -2.46 -3.53
CA SER A 154 3.75 -1.51 -4.03
C SER A 154 2.39 -1.97 -3.56
N PHE A 155 1.39 -1.09 -3.55
CA PHE A 155 0.01 -1.51 -3.33
C PHE A 155 -0.88 -1.17 -4.51
N LEU A 156 -1.98 -1.90 -4.62
CA LEU A 156 -2.95 -1.71 -5.69
C LEU A 156 -3.79 -0.47 -5.42
N THR A 157 -4.24 0.13 -6.51
CA THR A 157 -5.20 1.24 -6.49
C THR A 157 -6.37 0.94 -7.41
N THR A 158 -7.53 1.45 -7.05
CA THR A 158 -8.79 1.34 -7.79
C THR A 158 -9.42 2.72 -7.97
N GLU A 159 -10.60 2.81 -8.58
CA GLU A 159 -11.35 4.06 -8.66
C GLU A 159 -11.73 4.55 -7.25
N PRO A 160 -11.81 5.86 -7.02
CA PRO A 160 -12.23 6.37 -5.72
C PRO A 160 -13.74 6.18 -5.51
N ASN A 161 -14.13 5.89 -4.27
CA ASN A 161 -15.52 5.92 -3.82
C ASN A 161 -16.03 7.38 -3.66
N PHE A 162 -17.29 7.56 -3.26
CA PHE A 162 -17.90 8.89 -3.12
C PHE A 162 -17.31 9.75 -1.99
N LEU A 163 -16.59 9.16 -1.03
CA LEU A 163 -15.91 9.90 0.03
C LEU A 163 -14.57 10.45 -0.45
N VAL A 164 -13.81 9.66 -1.21
CA VAL A 164 -12.46 10.04 -1.69
C VAL A 164 -12.53 10.87 -2.97
N SER A 165 -13.47 10.60 -3.87
CA SER A 165 -13.50 11.20 -5.21
C SER A 165 -13.61 12.74 -5.23
N PRO A 166 -14.32 13.42 -4.29
CA PRO A 166 -14.35 14.88 -4.26
C PRO A 166 -12.99 15.50 -3.91
N ILE A 167 -12.15 14.77 -3.17
CA ILE A 167 -10.82 15.22 -2.75
C ILE A 167 -9.77 14.82 -3.78
N HIS A 168 -9.81 13.58 -4.23
CA HIS A 168 -8.86 13.01 -5.19
C HIS A 168 -9.58 12.07 -6.18
N PRO A 169 -9.98 12.58 -7.37
CA PRO A 169 -10.85 11.85 -8.30
C PRO A 169 -10.11 10.78 -9.11
N LYS A 170 -8.78 10.73 -9.03
CA LYS A 170 -8.01 9.84 -9.92
C LYS A 170 -7.99 8.39 -9.44
N ALA A 171 -7.89 8.12 -8.15
CA ALA A 171 -7.76 6.76 -7.60
C ALA A 171 -7.83 6.79 -6.07
N MET A 172 -8.11 5.64 -5.46
CA MET A 172 -7.85 5.36 -4.04
C MET A 172 -7.09 4.03 -3.89
N PRO A 173 -6.40 3.79 -2.76
CA PRO A 173 -5.85 2.47 -2.44
C PRO A 173 -6.94 1.39 -2.39
N VAL A 174 -6.60 0.16 -2.78
CA VAL A 174 -7.45 -1.01 -2.52
C VAL A 174 -7.31 -1.37 -1.05
N ILE A 175 -8.35 -1.08 -0.26
CA ILE A 175 -8.46 -1.49 1.15
C ILE A 175 -9.13 -2.85 1.18
N LEU A 176 -8.53 -3.81 1.89
CA LEU A 176 -9.07 -5.15 2.05
C LEU A 176 -9.98 -5.22 3.28
N HIS A 177 -11.08 -5.95 3.18
CA HIS A 177 -11.81 -6.43 4.36
C HIS A 177 -10.94 -7.45 5.12
N ASP A 178 -11.12 -7.53 6.43
CA ASP A 178 -10.38 -8.43 7.31
C ASP A 178 -10.55 -9.91 6.93
N ASP A 179 -11.77 -10.29 6.53
CA ASP A 179 -12.08 -11.62 6.03
C ASP A 179 -11.32 -11.99 4.74
N ASP A 180 -10.84 -10.99 3.99
CA ASP A 180 -10.11 -11.21 2.74
C ASP A 180 -8.59 -11.25 2.93
N TYR A 181 -8.06 -11.01 4.14
CA TYR A 181 -6.60 -11.00 4.37
C TYR A 181 -5.95 -12.35 4.04
N ALA A 182 -6.56 -13.45 4.49
CA ALA A 182 -6.07 -14.80 4.19
C ALA A 182 -6.15 -15.09 2.68
N ARG A 183 -7.31 -14.81 2.09
CA ARG A 183 -7.57 -15.04 0.67
C ARG A 183 -6.62 -14.23 -0.20
N TRP A 184 -6.36 -12.97 0.14
CA TRP A 184 -5.37 -12.15 -0.56
C TRP A 184 -3.99 -12.79 -0.52
N LEU A 185 -3.54 -13.30 0.61
CA LEU A 185 -2.19 -13.88 0.73
C LEU A 185 -2.04 -15.23 0.02
N THR A 186 -3.09 -16.06 -0.07
CA THR A 186 -2.95 -17.46 -0.52
C THR A 186 -3.79 -17.82 -1.75
N GLY A 187 -4.90 -17.12 -1.99
CA GLY A 187 -5.90 -17.46 -3.00
C GLY A 187 -5.44 -17.30 -4.45
N PRO A 188 -6.13 -17.93 -5.41
CA PRO A 188 -5.82 -17.79 -6.82
C PRO A 188 -6.27 -16.42 -7.35
N TRP A 189 -5.49 -15.81 -8.25
CA TRP A 189 -5.70 -14.42 -8.67
C TRP A 189 -7.10 -14.15 -9.28
N ASN A 190 -7.67 -15.10 -10.02
CA ASN A 190 -8.99 -14.96 -10.64
C ASN A 190 -10.12 -14.77 -9.61
N GLU A 191 -9.95 -15.28 -8.39
CA GLU A 191 -10.91 -15.07 -7.29
C GLU A 191 -10.66 -13.77 -6.52
N LEU A 192 -9.44 -13.22 -6.61
CA LEU A 192 -9.01 -12.02 -5.91
C LEU A 192 -9.16 -10.74 -6.75
N GLU A 193 -9.18 -10.85 -8.07
CA GLU A 193 -9.37 -9.71 -8.97
C GLU A 193 -10.61 -8.86 -8.63
N PRO A 194 -11.77 -9.44 -8.25
CA PRO A 194 -12.93 -8.68 -7.78
C PRO A 194 -12.69 -7.87 -6.48
N LEU A 195 -11.70 -8.24 -5.66
CA LEU A 195 -11.33 -7.49 -4.45
C LEU A 195 -10.66 -6.15 -4.79
N VAL A 196 -10.22 -5.95 -6.04
CA VAL A 196 -9.66 -4.67 -6.51
C VAL A 196 -10.78 -3.68 -6.82
N SER A 197 -11.59 -3.38 -5.82
CA SER A 197 -12.75 -2.50 -5.90
C SER A 197 -12.70 -1.40 -4.82
N PRO A 198 -13.42 -0.28 -5.02
CA PRO A 198 -13.46 0.81 -4.04
C PRO A 198 -14.06 0.32 -2.73
N TYR A 199 -13.40 0.61 -1.61
CA TYR A 199 -13.91 0.24 -0.28
C TYR A 199 -15.23 0.99 0.01
N PRO A 200 -16.18 0.40 0.77
CA PRO A 200 -17.44 1.07 1.08
C PRO A 200 -17.21 2.38 1.84
N ALA A 201 -17.62 3.51 1.26
CA ALA A 201 -17.37 4.82 1.85
C ALA A 201 -18.10 5.05 3.18
N GLN A 202 -19.22 4.36 3.43
CA GLN A 202 -19.94 4.43 4.72
C GLN A 202 -19.14 3.84 5.88
N LEU A 203 -18.13 3.00 5.59
CA LEU A 203 -17.23 2.41 6.58
C LEU A 203 -15.98 3.26 6.81
N MET A 204 -15.80 4.32 6.02
CA MET A 204 -14.65 5.20 6.08
C MET A 204 -15.04 6.55 6.67
N ARG A 205 -14.04 7.28 7.14
CA ARG A 205 -14.20 8.66 7.59
C ARG A 205 -13.12 9.55 7.00
N LEU A 206 -13.52 10.79 6.70
CA LEU A 206 -12.63 11.90 6.46
C LEU A 206 -12.37 12.57 7.81
N GLU A 207 -11.12 12.56 8.27
CA GLU A 207 -10.69 13.22 9.51
C GLU A 207 -10.66 14.74 9.38
#